data_AF-A0A3D2F091-F1
#
_entry.id   AF-A0A3D2F091-F1
#
_cell.length_a   1.000
_cell.length_b   1.000
_cell.length_c   1.000
_cell.angle_alpha   90.00
_cell.angle_beta   90.00
_cell.angle_gamma   90.00
#
_symmetry.space_group_name_H-M   'P 1'
#
loop_
_entity.id
_entity.type
_entity.pdbx_description
1 polymer ?
#
loop_
_entity_poly.entity_id
_entity_poly.type
_entity_poly.pdbx_seq_one_letter_code
_entity_poly.pdbx_strand_id
1 'polypeptide(L)'
;MTEIIRRHRHLLLAPLLFTLIVVSLPKEGGLEAQAVENQDGKFIEIKEGTYVLPSEDLDFELQNEVLSINEGSVLVSTDSRTNIQSGSLNISSVKGAFTVHVRGGNTTVASISAPVLIESGEQMLLIPVNYRWKGNGKLAHLHAGLDKWIETRNLKKINLDYKRDQLKTLRLIPDDDENTSTSYLDDFNKLISKALTPIRLPLSRQSVKQAKLNQDIDDLITNAEEGDFSSALQSIRSLNNNGAFENIESLDWLLRILPNKDGNPEFLAECLSKFISDSKLWLLLSIHPAYQRTAWALERPELSEEEQLVELISFPQSDILQEAAPSAVLNRWVEDTKSVVEFVDDDEELINEILKLIMESIESFKQYGYPQREKNYSRVLVQIADEYDVNIIVPEVKDEVSAEPDLEPASTELSTSSPDLTPDQVKAQAYQILRDFGALFTVNTSIEPVSSETAEVNDVIFGNEARNFTLNVVNNEVSDVEYQDKILPYSLGIDKYVEWVSN
;
A
#
# COMPACT_ATOMS: atom_id res chain seq x y z
N MET A 1 21.21 54.90 -64.84
CA MET A 1 19.81 54.49 -64.63
C MET A 1 19.71 53.94 -63.22
N THR A 2 18.86 54.59 -62.42
CA THR A 2 18.28 54.16 -61.14
C THR A 2 19.18 53.91 -59.92
N GLU A 3 18.96 54.78 -58.92
CA GLU A 3 19.35 54.74 -57.51
C GLU A 3 18.87 53.49 -56.77
N ILE A 4 19.60 53.07 -55.72
CA ILE A 4 18.98 52.66 -54.46
C ILE A 4 19.76 53.27 -53.29
N ILE A 5 19.04 54.09 -52.52
CA ILE A 5 19.39 54.68 -51.22
C ILE A 5 19.11 53.65 -50.11
N ARG A 6 19.94 53.60 -49.04
CA ARG A 6 19.52 53.37 -47.63
C ARG A 6 20.70 53.64 -46.69
N ARG A 7 20.82 54.86 -46.14
CA ARG A 7 20.38 55.31 -44.79
C ARG A 7 20.88 54.46 -43.61
N HIS A 8 21.85 55.02 -42.90
CA HIS A 8 22.17 54.71 -41.51
C HIS A 8 21.00 55.01 -40.57
N ARG A 9 20.72 54.09 -39.65
CA ARG A 9 20.11 54.39 -38.34
C ARG A 9 20.72 53.45 -37.30
N HIS A 10 21.51 54.02 -36.39
CA HIS A 10 21.79 53.46 -35.08
C HIS A 10 20.51 53.59 -34.23
N LEU A 11 20.03 52.49 -33.64
CA LEU A 11 19.09 52.57 -32.52
C LEU A 11 19.11 51.26 -31.71
N LEU A 12 19.71 51.37 -30.52
CA LEU A 12 19.31 50.77 -29.24
C LEU A 12 18.62 49.39 -29.26
N LEU A 13 19.36 48.35 -28.89
CA LEU A 13 18.83 47.09 -28.33
C LEU A 13 19.81 46.47 -27.31
N ALA A 14 20.41 47.33 -26.47
CA ALA A 14 21.43 46.95 -25.48
C ALA A 14 20.98 46.99 -24.00
N PRO A 15 19.70 46.73 -23.65
CA PRO A 15 19.40 46.24 -22.30
C PRO A 15 18.63 44.91 -22.25
N LEU A 16 18.37 44.24 -23.38
CA LEU A 16 17.63 42.96 -23.41
C LEU A 16 18.52 41.70 -23.41
N LEU A 17 19.84 41.89 -23.60
CA LEU A 17 20.80 40.79 -23.71
C LEU A 17 21.47 40.44 -22.36
N PHE A 18 21.25 41.22 -21.31
CA PHE A 18 21.77 40.96 -19.96
C PHE A 18 20.76 40.26 -19.03
N THR A 19 19.47 40.23 -19.37
CA THR A 19 18.44 39.47 -18.63
C THR A 19 18.26 38.03 -19.10
N LEU A 20 18.90 37.64 -20.21
CA LEU A 20 18.84 36.27 -20.77
C LEU A 20 20.10 35.43 -20.48
N ILE A 21 21.06 35.96 -19.72
CA ILE A 21 22.35 35.30 -19.43
C ILE A 21 22.45 34.83 -17.95
N VAL A 22 21.42 35.02 -17.12
CA VAL A 22 21.45 34.59 -15.70
C VAL A 22 20.90 33.16 -15.47
N VAL A 23 20.34 32.47 -16.48
CA VAL A 23 19.76 31.11 -16.30
C VAL A 23 20.50 30.01 -17.09
N SER A 24 21.68 30.26 -17.65
CA SER A 24 22.39 29.20 -18.39
C SER A 24 23.90 29.28 -18.24
N LEU A 25 24.40 28.84 -17.08
CA LEU A 25 25.74 28.30 -16.97
C LEU A 25 25.63 26.78 -17.19
N PRO A 26 26.16 26.23 -18.29
CA PRO A 26 26.19 24.78 -18.49
C PRO A 26 27.29 24.20 -17.59
N LYS A 27 26.91 23.36 -16.63
CA LYS A 27 27.85 22.38 -16.05
C LYS A 27 27.85 21.17 -16.97
N GLU A 28 29.03 20.84 -17.46
CA GLU A 28 29.28 19.75 -18.39
C GLU A 28 28.83 18.40 -17.83
N GLY A 29 28.12 17.63 -18.67
CA GLY A 29 28.04 16.16 -18.60
C GLY A 29 26.96 15.57 -17.70
N GLY A 30 25.72 15.51 -18.20
CA GLY A 30 24.65 14.68 -17.66
C GLY A 30 23.43 14.75 -18.59
N LEU A 31 22.83 13.60 -18.92
CA LEU A 31 21.63 13.52 -19.75
C LEU A 31 20.51 14.38 -19.15
N GLU A 32 19.89 15.20 -20.00
CA GLU A 32 18.73 16.03 -19.65
C GLU A 32 17.56 15.14 -19.22
N ALA A 33 17.32 15.02 -17.91
CA ALA A 33 16.00 14.65 -17.41
C ALA A 33 15.06 15.83 -17.66
N GLN A 34 13.92 15.60 -18.30
CA GLN A 34 12.90 16.62 -18.54
C GLN A 34 12.16 16.91 -17.23
N ALA A 35 12.71 17.79 -16.39
CA ALA A 35 11.93 18.43 -15.35
C ALA A 35 10.93 19.39 -16.02
N VAL A 36 9.71 18.92 -16.29
CA VAL A 36 8.63 19.78 -16.77
C VAL A 36 8.07 20.52 -15.58
N GLU A 37 8.55 21.75 -15.36
CA GLU A 37 7.94 22.67 -14.40
C GLU A 37 6.62 23.17 -15.00
N ASN A 38 5.49 22.86 -14.34
CA ASN A 38 4.18 23.37 -14.78
C ASN A 38 4.16 24.92 -14.66
N GLN A 39 3.30 25.59 -15.44
CA GLN A 39 3.20 27.05 -15.58
C GLN A 39 2.93 27.81 -14.25
N ASP A 40 2.63 27.10 -13.16
CA ASP A 40 2.43 27.60 -11.80
C ASP A 40 3.58 27.28 -10.81
N GLY A 41 4.60 26.49 -11.20
CA GLY A 41 5.76 26.11 -10.37
C GLY A 41 5.46 25.20 -9.16
N LYS A 42 4.32 24.50 -9.15
CA LYS A 42 3.84 23.78 -7.94
C LYS A 42 4.36 22.35 -7.78
N PHE A 43 4.77 21.69 -8.86
CA PHE A 43 5.32 20.34 -8.82
C PHE A 43 6.30 20.11 -9.97
N ILE A 44 7.18 19.11 -9.79
CA ILE A 44 8.21 18.67 -10.72
C ILE A 44 7.93 17.19 -11.01
N GLU A 45 7.78 16.84 -12.28
CA GLU A 45 7.80 15.45 -12.70
C GLU A 45 9.25 14.99 -12.90
N ILE A 46 9.68 13.97 -12.16
CA ILE A 46 11.07 13.48 -12.20
C ILE A 46 11.23 12.36 -13.22
N LYS A 47 10.22 11.52 -13.27
CA LYS A 47 10.01 10.47 -14.27
C LYS A 47 8.51 10.26 -14.40
N GLU A 48 8.11 9.65 -15.50
CA GLU A 48 6.70 9.45 -15.81
C GLU A 48 5.95 8.79 -14.63
N GLY A 49 4.86 9.41 -14.19
CA GLY A 49 4.07 8.96 -13.04
C GLY A 49 4.77 9.12 -11.68
N THR A 50 5.81 9.94 -11.57
CA THR A 50 6.47 10.32 -10.31
C THR A 50 6.57 11.84 -10.20
N TYR A 51 5.75 12.39 -9.31
CA TYR A 51 5.60 13.81 -9.08
C TYR A 51 6.19 14.21 -7.73
N VAL A 52 6.88 15.34 -7.70
CA VAL A 52 7.45 15.92 -6.49
C VAL A 52 6.97 17.34 -6.30
N LEU A 53 6.48 17.63 -5.10
CA LEU A 53 6.07 18.96 -4.66
C LEU A 53 7.18 19.49 -3.74
N PRO A 54 8.09 20.33 -4.26
CA PRO A 54 9.20 20.86 -3.49
C PRO A 54 8.74 21.96 -2.52
N SER A 55 9.41 22.07 -1.37
CA SER A 55 9.31 23.27 -0.53
C SER A 55 10.16 24.41 -1.09
N GLU A 56 9.86 25.65 -0.68
CA GLU A 56 10.57 26.85 -1.16
C GLU A 56 12.08 26.84 -0.84
N ASP A 57 12.49 26.10 0.18
CA ASP A 57 13.87 25.97 0.66
C ASP A 57 14.61 24.74 0.12
N LEU A 58 14.06 24.06 -0.89
CA LEU A 58 14.67 22.84 -1.45
C LEU A 58 15.99 23.13 -2.19
N ASP A 59 17.05 22.46 -1.74
CA ASP A 59 18.33 22.31 -2.43
C ASP A 59 18.47 20.86 -2.90
N PHE A 60 18.52 20.65 -4.22
CA PHE A 60 18.50 19.32 -4.83
C PHE A 60 19.33 19.22 -6.10
N GLU A 61 19.70 17.99 -6.43
CA GLU A 61 20.27 17.60 -7.71
C GLU A 61 19.40 16.51 -8.34
N LEU A 62 19.22 16.54 -9.66
CA LEU A 62 18.52 15.49 -10.40
C LEU A 62 19.49 14.87 -11.40
N GLN A 63 19.79 13.58 -11.25
CA GLN A 63 20.66 12.83 -12.14
C GLN A 63 20.05 11.47 -12.47
N ASN A 64 19.91 11.15 -13.76
CA ASN A 64 19.36 9.87 -14.23
C ASN A 64 18.04 9.48 -13.53
N GLU A 65 17.08 10.40 -13.45
CA GLU A 65 15.77 10.19 -12.79
C GLU A 65 15.84 9.93 -11.27
N VAL A 66 17.00 10.11 -10.64
CA VAL A 66 17.17 10.04 -9.19
C VAL A 66 17.29 11.45 -8.62
N LEU A 67 16.36 11.81 -7.74
CA LEU A 67 16.38 13.07 -7.00
C LEU A 67 17.26 12.93 -5.76
N SER A 68 18.33 13.71 -5.68
CA SER A 68 19.21 13.82 -4.51
C SER A 68 18.91 15.12 -3.76
N ILE A 69 18.50 15.02 -2.49
CA ILE A 69 18.12 16.16 -1.64
C ILE A 69 19.26 16.49 -0.68
N ASN A 70 19.72 17.74 -0.73
CA ASN A 70 20.77 18.25 0.14
C ASN A 70 20.21 18.97 1.38
N GLU A 71 19.16 19.77 1.19
CA GLU A 71 18.45 20.50 2.25
C GLU A 71 17.00 20.80 1.77
N GLY A 72 16.05 20.95 2.69
CA GLY A 72 14.65 21.30 2.39
C GLY A 72 13.71 20.10 2.45
N SER A 73 12.55 20.21 1.80
CA SER A 73 11.48 19.19 1.91
C SER A 73 10.84 18.89 0.56
N VAL A 74 10.39 17.65 0.41
CA VAL A 74 9.57 17.22 -0.72
C VAL A 74 8.40 16.37 -0.25
N LEU A 75 7.26 16.55 -0.92
CA LEU A 75 6.17 15.59 -0.93
C LEU A 75 6.20 14.86 -2.27
N VAL A 76 6.26 13.54 -2.23
CA VAL A 76 6.45 12.67 -3.39
C VAL A 76 5.16 11.90 -3.60
N SER A 77 4.70 11.83 -4.84
CA SER A 77 3.62 10.96 -5.31
C SER A 77 4.14 10.12 -6.45
N THR A 78 3.91 8.81 -6.42
CA THR A 78 4.39 7.90 -7.46
C THR A 78 3.36 6.82 -7.76
N ASP A 79 3.18 6.50 -9.04
CA ASP A 79 2.41 5.34 -9.51
C ASP A 79 3.33 4.18 -9.92
N SER A 80 4.64 4.35 -9.79
CA SER A 80 5.64 3.30 -10.03
C SER A 80 6.60 3.18 -8.84
N ARG A 81 7.65 2.38 -8.98
CA ARG A 81 8.78 2.41 -8.04
C ARG A 81 9.43 3.78 -8.12
N THR A 82 9.75 4.41 -7.00
CA THR A 82 10.54 5.65 -6.99
C THR A 82 11.73 5.51 -6.08
N ASN A 83 12.77 6.30 -6.35
CA ASN A 83 13.98 6.33 -5.55
C ASN A 83 14.49 7.76 -5.38
N ILE A 84 14.79 8.13 -4.14
CA ILE A 84 15.28 9.45 -3.73
C ILE A 84 16.50 9.26 -2.86
N GLN A 85 17.52 10.08 -3.08
CA GLN A 85 18.74 10.06 -2.29
C GLN A 85 18.77 11.21 -1.28
N SER A 86 19.23 10.93 -0.06
CA SER A 86 19.55 11.95 0.95
C SER A 86 20.87 11.60 1.62
N GLY A 87 21.96 12.24 1.21
CA GLY A 87 23.31 11.87 1.63
C GLY A 87 23.65 10.42 1.28
N SER A 88 23.90 9.59 2.29
CA SER A 88 24.14 8.14 2.13
C SER A 88 22.87 7.29 2.09
N LEU A 89 21.69 7.89 2.29
CA LEU A 89 20.43 7.16 2.30
C LEU A 89 19.85 7.01 0.91
N ASN A 90 19.42 5.80 0.59
CA ASN A 90 18.55 5.50 -0.54
C ASN A 90 17.12 5.34 -0.01
N ILE A 91 16.16 6.12 -0.51
CA ILE A 91 14.77 6.16 -0.03
C ILE A 91 13.88 5.73 -1.19
N SER A 92 13.30 4.54 -1.08
CA SER A 92 12.45 3.96 -2.11
C SER A 92 11.03 3.70 -1.65
N SER A 93 10.08 3.82 -2.56
CA SER A 93 8.66 3.57 -2.32
C SER A 93 7.99 3.13 -3.62
N VAL A 94 6.74 2.67 -3.53
CA VAL A 94 5.95 2.19 -4.66
C VAL A 94 4.49 2.57 -4.46
N LYS A 95 3.84 3.04 -5.54
CA LYS A 95 2.40 3.31 -5.64
C LYS A 95 1.76 4.04 -4.45
N GLY A 96 2.10 5.31 -4.30
CA GLY A 96 1.47 6.19 -3.34
C GLY A 96 2.37 7.36 -3.01
N ALA A 97 2.31 7.84 -1.77
CA ALA A 97 2.95 9.08 -1.39
C ALA A 97 3.68 9.00 -0.06
N PHE A 98 4.76 9.78 0.02
CA PHE A 98 5.59 9.96 1.20
C PHE A 98 6.24 11.35 1.20
N THR A 99 6.80 11.75 2.34
CA THR A 99 7.54 13.02 2.47
C THR A 99 8.96 12.77 2.92
N VAL A 100 9.89 13.58 2.42
CA VAL A 100 11.30 13.61 2.85
C VAL A 100 11.63 15.04 3.26
N HIS A 101 12.20 15.21 4.45
CA HIS A 101 12.65 16.49 4.98
C HIS A 101 14.10 16.37 5.44
N VAL A 102 14.99 17.15 4.85
CA VAL A 102 16.42 17.19 5.16
C VAL A 102 16.75 18.55 5.77
N ARG A 103 17.29 18.54 6.99
CA ARG A 103 17.72 19.77 7.66
C ARG A 103 18.93 19.55 8.54
N GLY A 104 20.01 20.26 8.23
CA GLY A 104 21.23 20.23 9.04
C GLY A 104 21.79 18.81 9.21
N GLY A 105 21.78 18.03 8.12
CA GLY A 105 22.26 16.64 8.08
C GLY A 105 21.33 15.60 8.70
N ASN A 106 20.15 16.00 9.21
CA ASN A 106 19.12 15.05 9.65
C ASN A 106 18.08 14.87 8.55
N THR A 107 17.70 13.62 8.30
CA THR A 107 16.63 13.25 7.39
C THR A 107 15.43 12.78 8.21
N THR A 108 14.25 13.29 7.89
CA THR A 108 12.96 12.79 8.37
C THR A 108 12.19 12.28 7.18
N VAL A 109 11.71 11.04 7.25
CA VAL A 109 10.91 10.41 6.20
C VAL A 109 9.57 10.01 6.81
N ALA A 110 8.46 10.37 6.16
CA ALA A 110 7.13 10.03 6.64
C ALA A 110 6.31 9.36 5.54
N SER A 111 5.81 8.16 5.81
CA SER A 111 5.00 7.36 4.90
C SER A 111 3.53 7.77 4.99
N ILE A 112 2.97 8.34 3.92
CA ILE A 112 1.63 8.97 3.92
C ILE A 112 0.55 7.98 3.45
N SER A 113 0.75 7.39 2.28
CA SER A 113 -0.18 6.40 1.68
C SER A 113 0.51 5.14 1.16
N ALA A 114 1.83 5.16 0.99
CA ALA A 114 2.62 4.00 0.61
C ALA A 114 3.82 3.82 1.55
N PRO A 115 4.21 2.58 1.87
CA PRO A 115 5.37 2.29 2.69
C PRO A 115 6.66 2.81 2.05
N VAL A 116 7.67 3.04 2.89
CA VAL A 116 8.97 3.54 2.44
C VAL A 116 10.08 2.66 2.96
N LEU A 117 11.00 2.28 2.08
CA LEU A 117 12.21 1.56 2.40
C LEU A 117 13.39 2.54 2.38
N ILE A 118 14.13 2.60 3.48
CA ILE A 118 15.38 3.35 3.59
C ILE A 118 16.53 2.37 3.62
N GLU A 119 17.55 2.61 2.81
CA GLU A 119 18.79 1.83 2.79
C GLU A 119 19.98 2.73 3.10
N SER A 120 20.91 2.21 3.90
CA SER A 120 22.18 2.84 4.24
C SER A 120 23.28 1.80 4.10
N GLY A 121 23.74 1.54 2.87
CA GLY A 121 24.61 0.41 2.57
C GLY A 121 23.81 -0.90 2.54
N GLU A 122 24.16 -1.86 3.38
CA GLU A 122 23.45 -3.14 3.50
C GLU A 122 22.33 -3.09 4.55
N GLN A 123 22.17 -1.97 5.24
CA GLN A 123 21.30 -1.82 6.40
C GLN A 123 20.03 -1.15 5.92
N MET A 124 18.90 -1.57 6.47
CA MET A 124 17.63 -1.10 5.99
C MET A 124 16.63 -0.84 7.11
N LEU A 125 15.64 -0.03 6.75
CA LEU A 125 14.51 0.31 7.59
C LEU A 125 13.29 0.39 6.69
N LEU A 126 12.25 -0.30 7.09
CA LEU A 126 10.96 -0.25 6.44
C LEU A 126 10.01 0.60 7.30
N ILE A 127 9.36 1.57 6.67
CA ILE A 127 8.48 2.54 7.33
C ILE A 127 7.05 2.26 6.84
N PRO A 128 6.19 1.66 7.69
CA PRO A 128 4.79 1.46 7.34
C PRO A 128 4.03 2.78 7.19
N VAL A 129 2.91 2.70 6.49
CA VAL A 129 1.98 3.82 6.34
C VAL A 129 1.54 4.34 7.71
N ASN A 130 1.49 5.67 7.86
CA ASN A 130 1.24 6.40 9.10
C ASN A 130 2.43 6.50 10.06
N TYR A 131 3.60 6.01 9.70
CA TYR A 131 4.81 6.16 10.50
C TYR A 131 5.83 7.09 9.86
N ARG A 132 6.65 7.68 10.71
CA ARG A 132 7.81 8.48 10.32
C ARG A 132 9.04 8.00 11.05
N TRP A 133 10.16 8.15 10.37
CA TRP A 133 11.49 7.96 10.91
C TRP A 133 12.25 9.28 10.87
N LYS A 134 13.19 9.44 11.81
CA LYS A 134 14.12 10.56 11.83
C LYS A 134 15.50 10.05 12.22
N GLY A 135 16.51 10.32 11.38
CA GLY A 135 17.89 9.95 11.65
C GLY A 135 18.90 10.85 10.93
N ASN A 136 20.18 10.52 11.07
CA ASN A 136 21.32 11.30 10.57
C ASN A 136 22.04 10.61 9.40
N GLY A 137 21.36 9.70 8.71
CA GLY A 137 21.93 9.00 7.55
C GLY A 137 22.68 7.71 7.84
N LYS A 138 22.70 7.23 9.10
CA LYS A 138 23.36 5.98 9.48
C LYS A 138 22.39 5.03 10.18
N LEU A 139 22.28 3.82 9.67
CA LEU A 139 21.58 2.72 10.32
C LEU A 139 22.62 1.79 10.98
N ALA A 140 22.37 1.34 12.21
CA ALA A 140 23.27 0.45 12.90
C ALA A 140 23.14 -0.98 12.35
N HIS A 141 24.28 -1.67 12.22
CA HIS A 141 24.31 -3.10 11.95
C HIS A 141 23.96 -3.90 13.21
N LEU A 142 23.42 -5.10 13.04
CA LEU A 142 23.10 -6.01 14.15
C LEU A 142 24.33 -6.34 15.01
N HIS A 143 25.50 -6.50 14.38
CA HIS A 143 26.77 -6.75 15.08
C HIS A 143 27.19 -5.63 16.06
N ALA A 144 26.57 -4.45 15.99
CA ALA A 144 26.81 -3.36 16.92
C ALA A 144 26.03 -3.51 18.25
N GLY A 145 25.18 -4.53 18.34
CA GLY A 145 24.21 -4.82 19.40
C GLY A 145 22.77 -4.56 18.94
N LEU A 146 21.85 -5.42 19.36
CA LEU A 146 20.42 -5.32 19.03
C LEU A 146 19.82 -4.00 19.51
N ASP A 147 20.12 -3.58 20.73
CA ASP A 147 19.76 -2.25 21.28
C ASP A 147 20.01 -1.09 20.29
N LYS A 148 21.23 -1.02 19.73
CA LYS A 148 21.59 0.03 18.77
C LYS A 148 20.89 -0.16 17.43
N TRP A 149 20.73 -1.42 17.00
CA TRP A 149 20.01 -1.75 15.78
C TRP A 149 18.57 -1.26 15.85
N ILE A 150 17.87 -1.51 16.97
CA ILE A 150 16.50 -1.05 17.24
C ILE A 150 16.45 0.47 17.37
N GLU A 151 17.37 1.09 18.11
CA GLU A 151 17.40 2.54 18.31
C GLU A 151 17.40 3.30 16.97
N THR A 152 18.21 2.85 16.02
CA THR A 152 18.30 3.47 14.69
C THR A 152 17.08 3.22 13.79
N ARG A 153 16.18 2.30 14.18
CA ARG A 153 14.97 1.91 13.45
C ARG A 153 13.68 2.34 14.16
N ASN A 154 13.80 3.14 15.23
CA ASN A 154 12.65 3.59 16.00
C ASN A 154 11.70 4.47 15.16
N LEU A 155 10.45 4.03 15.05
CA LEU A 155 9.40 4.70 14.30
C LEU A 155 8.44 5.46 15.22
N LYS A 156 7.95 6.61 14.72
CA LYS A 156 6.92 7.39 15.41
C LYS A 156 5.69 7.53 14.54
N LYS A 157 4.50 7.44 15.13
CA LYS A 157 3.26 7.74 14.42
C LYS A 157 3.23 9.18 13.92
N ILE A 158 2.67 9.36 12.74
CA ILE A 158 2.38 10.66 12.13
C ILE A 158 1.11 11.23 12.79
N ASN A 159 1.09 12.55 12.97
CA ASN A 159 -0.13 13.24 13.40
C ASN A 159 -1.19 13.19 12.27
N LEU A 160 -2.42 12.80 12.60
CA LEU A 160 -3.52 12.67 11.62
C LEU A 160 -3.82 13.97 10.86
N ASP A 161 -3.66 15.13 11.50
CA ASP A 161 -3.85 16.43 10.85
C ASP A 161 -2.76 16.69 9.81
N TYR A 162 -1.50 16.39 10.16
CA TYR A 162 -0.40 16.46 9.20
C TYR A 162 -0.66 15.53 8.00
N LYS A 163 -1.07 14.27 8.24
CA LYS A 163 -1.42 13.33 7.17
C LYS A 163 -2.54 13.89 6.29
N ARG A 164 -3.61 14.39 6.90
CA ARG A 164 -4.75 14.97 6.17
C ARG A 164 -4.33 16.14 5.30
N ASP A 165 -3.43 16.99 5.79
CA ASP A 165 -2.94 18.13 5.03
C ASP A 165 -2.03 17.70 3.88
N GLN A 166 -1.14 16.71 4.07
CA GLN A 166 -0.36 16.15 2.96
C GLN A 166 -1.27 15.55 1.88
N LEU A 167 -2.30 14.78 2.27
CA LEU A 167 -3.27 14.21 1.32
C LEU A 167 -4.08 15.28 0.57
N LYS A 168 -4.35 16.44 1.18
CA LYS A 168 -4.96 17.57 0.47
C LYS A 168 -4.00 18.18 -0.55
N THR A 169 -2.73 18.34 -0.18
CA THR A 169 -1.69 18.88 -1.07
C THR A 169 -1.49 17.99 -2.30
N LEU A 170 -1.59 16.67 -2.15
CA LEU A 170 -1.52 15.74 -3.28
C LEU A 170 -2.61 15.96 -4.34
N ARG A 171 -3.77 16.52 -3.96
CA ARG A 171 -4.84 16.87 -4.92
C ARG A 171 -4.48 18.03 -5.86
N LEU A 172 -3.32 18.65 -5.65
CA LEU A 172 -2.78 19.66 -6.58
C LEU A 172 -2.10 19.02 -7.80
N ILE A 173 -1.77 17.73 -7.72
CA ILE A 173 -1.30 16.96 -8.87
C ILE A 173 -2.52 16.73 -9.77
N PRO A 174 -2.46 17.08 -11.06
CA PRO A 174 -3.55 16.81 -11.99
C PRO A 174 -3.87 15.31 -12.02
N ASP A 175 -5.15 14.96 -11.98
CA ASP A 175 -5.56 13.62 -12.40
C ASP A 175 -5.28 13.52 -13.91
N ASP A 176 -4.48 12.53 -14.31
CA ASP A 176 -4.01 12.30 -15.68
C ASP A 176 -5.15 11.79 -16.60
N ASP A 177 -6.26 12.53 -16.69
CA ASP A 177 -7.53 11.97 -17.17
C ASP A 177 -7.77 12.06 -18.69
N GLU A 178 -6.93 12.70 -19.54
CA GLU A 178 -7.33 12.82 -20.97
C GLU A 178 -6.24 12.70 -22.06
N ASN A 179 -4.93 12.55 -21.78
CA ASN A 179 -3.93 12.48 -22.86
C ASN A 179 -2.70 11.57 -22.62
N THR A 180 -2.60 10.86 -21.50
CA THR A 180 -1.39 10.09 -21.12
C THR A 180 -1.38 8.64 -21.60
N SER A 181 -2.55 8.04 -21.91
CA SER A 181 -2.64 6.63 -22.36
C SER A 181 -1.77 6.30 -23.58
N THR A 182 -1.58 7.27 -24.51
CA THR A 182 -0.70 7.07 -25.68
C THR A 182 0.80 7.14 -25.36
N SER A 183 1.22 7.84 -24.31
CA SER A 183 2.63 7.94 -23.89
C SER A 183 3.13 6.61 -23.34
N TYR A 184 2.34 6.00 -22.46
CA TYR A 184 2.66 4.73 -21.80
C TYR A 184 2.89 3.58 -22.78
N LEU A 185 2.10 3.54 -23.85
CA LEU A 185 2.22 2.54 -24.91
C LEU A 185 3.50 2.69 -25.72
N ASP A 186 3.84 3.91 -26.11
CA ASP A 186 5.03 4.18 -26.91
C ASP A 186 6.31 3.86 -26.13
N ASP A 187 6.34 4.16 -24.85
CA ASP A 187 7.51 3.88 -24.01
C ASP A 187 7.64 2.40 -23.67
N PHE A 188 6.56 1.71 -23.30
CA PHE A 188 6.62 0.27 -23.07
C PHE A 188 6.94 -0.51 -24.35
N ASN A 189 6.42 -0.10 -25.50
CA ASN A 189 6.78 -0.68 -26.80
C ASN A 189 8.28 -0.51 -27.11
N LYS A 190 8.87 0.67 -26.82
CA LYS A 190 10.32 0.88 -26.96
C LYS A 190 11.10 -0.05 -26.02
N LEU A 191 10.67 -0.20 -24.77
CA LEU A 191 11.33 -1.03 -23.77
C LEU A 191 11.33 -2.52 -24.16
N ILE A 192 10.18 -3.06 -24.53
CA ILE A 192 10.09 -4.46 -24.92
C ILE A 192 10.80 -4.72 -26.27
N SER A 193 10.74 -3.77 -27.21
CA SER A 193 11.47 -3.93 -28.48
C SER A 193 13.00 -4.09 -28.29
N LYS A 194 13.56 -3.44 -27.24
CA LYS A 194 14.96 -3.60 -26.83
C LYS A 194 15.21 -4.95 -26.15
N ALA A 195 14.31 -5.41 -25.29
CA ALA A 195 14.42 -6.72 -24.64
C ALA A 195 14.37 -7.88 -25.66
N LEU A 196 13.64 -7.70 -26.77
CA LEU A 196 13.34 -8.78 -27.73
C LEU A 196 14.28 -8.89 -28.95
N THR A 197 15.47 -8.26 -29.01
CA THR A 197 16.33 -8.33 -30.21
C THR A 197 17.62 -9.17 -30.08
N PRO A 198 18.02 -10.03 -31.06
CA PRO A 198 17.28 -10.62 -32.18
C PRO A 198 17.36 -12.16 -32.26
N ILE A 199 16.20 -12.84 -32.28
CA ILE A 199 16.07 -14.11 -33.01
C ILE A 199 16.01 -13.74 -34.50
N ARG A 200 16.95 -14.23 -35.33
CA ARG A 200 16.98 -14.00 -36.79
C ARG A 200 15.75 -14.61 -37.48
N LEU A 201 14.65 -13.88 -37.49
CA LEU A 201 13.47 -14.19 -38.29
C LEU A 201 13.46 -13.31 -39.54
N PRO A 202 12.87 -13.77 -40.67
CA PRO A 202 12.61 -12.91 -41.82
C PRO A 202 11.83 -11.66 -41.39
N LEU A 203 12.16 -10.48 -41.94
CA LEU A 203 11.61 -9.17 -41.56
C LEU A 203 10.07 -9.14 -41.44
N SER A 204 9.37 -9.92 -42.27
CA SER A 204 7.90 -10.06 -42.20
C SER A 204 7.39 -10.78 -40.95
N ARG A 205 8.12 -11.81 -40.47
CA ARG A 205 7.77 -12.53 -39.22
C ARG A 205 8.11 -11.72 -37.99
N GLN A 206 9.18 -10.92 -38.04
CA GLN A 206 9.51 -9.99 -36.96
C GLN A 206 8.46 -8.89 -36.82
N SER A 207 8.00 -8.32 -37.94
CA SER A 207 6.93 -7.31 -37.95
C SER A 207 5.61 -7.84 -37.41
N VAL A 208 5.22 -9.07 -37.76
CA VAL A 208 4.00 -9.70 -37.25
C VAL A 208 4.09 -10.00 -35.75
N LYS A 209 5.24 -10.50 -35.27
CA LYS A 209 5.47 -10.73 -33.84
C LYS A 209 5.43 -9.43 -33.05
N GLN A 210 6.08 -8.37 -33.54
CA GLN A 210 6.06 -7.06 -32.91
C GLN A 210 4.64 -6.47 -32.90
N ALA A 211 3.89 -6.57 -34.00
CA ALA A 211 2.51 -6.10 -34.05
C ALA A 211 1.60 -6.86 -33.07
N LYS A 212 1.77 -8.18 -32.93
CA LYS A 212 1.01 -8.97 -31.96
C LYS A 212 1.38 -8.62 -30.52
N LEU A 213 2.66 -8.41 -30.26
CA LEU A 213 3.12 -7.95 -28.95
C LEU A 213 2.52 -6.58 -28.61
N ASN A 214 2.67 -5.58 -29.48
CA ASN A 214 2.08 -4.26 -29.27
C ASN A 214 0.56 -4.36 -29.03
N GLN A 215 -0.13 -5.22 -29.77
CA GLN A 215 -1.55 -5.47 -29.53
C GLN A 215 -1.81 -6.10 -28.15
N ASP A 216 -1.04 -7.11 -27.74
CA ASP A 216 -1.20 -7.73 -26.41
C ASP A 216 -0.97 -6.73 -25.27
N ILE A 217 -0.09 -5.74 -25.49
CA ILE A 217 0.19 -4.64 -24.58
C ILE A 217 -0.99 -3.67 -24.54
N ASP A 218 -1.46 -3.21 -25.70
CA ASP A 218 -2.61 -2.31 -25.82
C ASP A 218 -3.84 -2.94 -25.16
N ASP A 219 -4.07 -4.24 -25.42
CA ASP A 219 -5.13 -5.02 -24.81
C ASP A 219 -4.93 -5.12 -23.28
N LEU A 220 -3.69 -5.29 -22.78
CA LEU A 220 -3.43 -5.32 -21.34
C LEU A 220 -3.78 -3.99 -20.66
N ILE A 221 -3.31 -2.86 -21.19
CA ILE A 221 -3.62 -1.54 -20.60
C ILE A 221 -5.12 -1.31 -20.60
N THR A 222 -5.74 -1.41 -21.78
CA THR A 222 -7.14 -1.07 -21.96
C THR A 222 -8.01 -1.91 -21.04
N ASN A 223 -7.78 -3.22 -20.99
CA ASN A 223 -8.55 -4.11 -20.12
C ASN A 223 -8.29 -3.86 -18.63
N ALA A 224 -7.05 -3.50 -18.23
CA ALA A 224 -6.75 -3.18 -16.84
C ALA A 224 -7.42 -1.86 -16.39
N GLU A 225 -7.40 -0.83 -17.26
CA GLU A 225 -8.05 0.46 -17.03
C GLU A 225 -9.58 0.35 -17.00
N GLU A 226 -10.16 -0.46 -17.89
CA GLU A 226 -11.61 -0.74 -17.93
C GLU A 226 -12.09 -1.68 -16.81
N GLY A 227 -11.16 -2.28 -16.05
CA GLY A 227 -11.46 -3.26 -14.99
C GLY A 227 -11.82 -4.66 -15.50
N ASP A 228 -11.64 -4.95 -16.79
CA ASP A 228 -11.71 -6.31 -17.34
C ASP A 228 -10.44 -7.12 -17.03
N PHE A 229 -10.27 -7.44 -15.75
CA PHE A 229 -9.10 -8.16 -15.26
C PHE A 229 -8.97 -9.58 -15.84
N SER A 230 -10.06 -10.17 -16.37
CA SER A 230 -10.00 -11.50 -16.99
C SER A 230 -9.28 -11.44 -18.34
N SER A 231 -9.58 -10.44 -19.16
CA SER A 231 -8.91 -10.21 -20.43
C SER A 231 -7.48 -9.69 -20.22
N ALA A 232 -7.28 -8.79 -19.26
CA ALA A 232 -5.95 -8.31 -18.86
C ALA A 232 -5.03 -9.49 -18.44
N LEU A 233 -5.54 -10.44 -17.66
CA LEU A 233 -4.79 -11.62 -17.24
C LEU A 233 -4.36 -12.50 -18.42
N GLN A 234 -5.20 -12.64 -19.46
CA GLN A 234 -4.81 -13.37 -20.67
C GLN A 234 -3.65 -12.67 -21.39
N SER A 235 -3.67 -11.34 -21.46
CA SER A 235 -2.58 -10.55 -22.04
C SER A 235 -1.28 -10.71 -21.25
N ILE A 236 -1.31 -10.66 -19.91
CA ILE A 236 -0.12 -10.91 -19.08
C ILE A 236 0.47 -12.29 -19.35
N ARG A 237 -0.36 -13.32 -19.41
CA ARG A 237 0.10 -14.70 -19.69
C ARG A 237 0.73 -14.80 -21.09
N SER A 238 0.16 -14.12 -22.09
CA SER A 238 0.75 -14.03 -23.44
C SER A 238 2.11 -13.33 -23.44
N LEU A 239 2.20 -12.16 -22.80
CA LEU A 239 3.43 -11.37 -22.68
C LEU A 239 4.54 -12.12 -21.93
N ASN A 240 4.18 -12.82 -20.84
CA ASN A 240 5.12 -13.62 -20.06
C ASN A 240 5.75 -14.75 -20.88
N ASN A 241 4.97 -15.44 -21.71
CA ASN A 241 5.49 -16.49 -22.61
C ASN A 241 6.50 -15.96 -23.65
N ASN A 242 6.51 -14.65 -23.89
CA ASN A 242 7.43 -13.98 -24.79
C ASN A 242 8.62 -13.33 -24.07
N GLY A 243 8.77 -13.46 -22.74
CA GLY A 243 9.86 -12.87 -21.98
C GLY A 243 9.72 -11.36 -21.74
N ALA A 244 8.52 -10.80 -21.86
CA ALA A 244 8.29 -9.34 -21.78
C ALA A 244 8.66 -8.73 -20.42
N PHE A 245 8.62 -9.52 -19.35
CA PHE A 245 8.86 -9.08 -17.96
C PHE A 245 10.25 -9.47 -17.43
N GLU A 246 11.22 -9.76 -18.31
CA GLU A 246 12.58 -10.12 -17.91
C GLU A 246 13.45 -8.91 -17.51
N ASN A 247 13.04 -7.68 -17.83
CA ASN A 247 13.78 -6.46 -17.49
C ASN A 247 13.06 -5.61 -16.43
N ILE A 248 13.83 -4.79 -15.71
CA ILE A 248 13.32 -3.92 -14.62
C ILE A 248 12.34 -2.87 -15.17
N GLU A 249 12.59 -2.36 -16.38
CA GLU A 249 11.78 -1.30 -16.99
C GLU A 249 10.35 -1.79 -17.29
N SER A 250 10.17 -3.03 -17.77
CA SER A 250 8.83 -3.61 -17.96
C SER A 250 8.14 -3.94 -16.64
N LEU A 251 8.89 -4.26 -15.59
CA LEU A 251 8.37 -4.49 -14.25
C LEU A 251 7.84 -3.18 -13.64
N ASP A 252 8.55 -2.06 -13.80
CA ASP A 252 8.10 -0.73 -13.36
C ASP A 252 6.79 -0.32 -14.03
N TRP A 253 6.60 -0.67 -15.30
CA TRP A 253 5.33 -0.46 -15.99
C TRP A 253 4.21 -1.36 -15.45
N LEU A 254 4.50 -2.64 -15.17
CA LEU A 254 3.52 -3.55 -14.59
C LEU A 254 3.01 -3.03 -13.23
N LEU A 255 3.89 -2.40 -12.45
CA LEU A 255 3.50 -1.72 -11.22
C LEU A 255 2.45 -0.63 -11.49
N ARG A 256 2.60 0.19 -12.53
CA ARG A 256 1.67 1.30 -12.84
C ARG A 256 0.25 0.83 -13.13
N ILE A 257 0.08 -0.31 -13.78
CA ILE A 257 -1.25 -0.86 -14.10
C ILE A 257 -1.88 -1.66 -12.95
N LEU A 258 -1.16 -1.89 -11.83
CA LEU A 258 -1.76 -2.55 -10.67
C LEU A 258 -2.95 -1.73 -10.11
N PRO A 259 -4.11 -2.32 -9.87
CA PRO A 259 -5.20 -1.58 -9.25
C PRO A 259 -4.81 -1.12 -7.84
N ASN A 260 -5.15 0.13 -7.51
CA ASN A 260 -4.89 0.71 -6.18
C ASN A 260 -5.93 0.25 -5.13
N LYS A 261 -7.12 -0.20 -5.58
CA LYS A 261 -8.23 -0.74 -4.77
C LYS A 261 -9.05 -1.74 -5.58
N ASP A 262 -9.76 -2.65 -4.89
CA ASP A 262 -10.82 -3.50 -5.47
C ASP A 262 -10.43 -4.26 -6.75
N GLY A 263 -9.16 -4.68 -6.83
CA GLY A 263 -8.63 -5.46 -7.95
C GLY A 263 -9.05 -6.93 -7.89
N ASN A 264 -9.10 -7.58 -9.05
CA ASN A 264 -9.24 -9.04 -9.11
C ASN A 264 -8.02 -9.72 -8.43
N PRO A 265 -8.21 -10.57 -7.40
CA PRO A 265 -7.10 -11.20 -6.68
C PRO A 265 -6.20 -12.08 -7.55
N GLU A 266 -6.75 -12.76 -8.56
CA GLU A 266 -5.97 -13.59 -9.49
C GLU A 266 -5.08 -12.74 -10.38
N PHE A 267 -5.60 -11.62 -10.90
CA PHE A 267 -4.82 -10.66 -11.66
C PHE A 267 -3.70 -10.05 -10.82
N LEU A 268 -4.01 -9.62 -9.60
CA LEU A 268 -3.01 -9.12 -8.66
C LEU A 268 -1.95 -10.17 -8.35
N ALA A 269 -2.34 -11.42 -8.06
CA ALA A 269 -1.39 -12.50 -7.77
C ALA A 269 -0.46 -12.78 -8.96
N GLU A 270 -0.99 -12.83 -10.19
CA GLU A 270 -0.17 -13.02 -11.39
C GLU A 270 0.82 -11.87 -11.59
N CYS A 271 0.38 -10.61 -11.43
CA CYS A 271 1.28 -9.46 -11.55
C CYS A 271 2.36 -9.48 -10.48
N LEU A 272 1.97 -9.65 -9.22
CA LEU A 272 2.89 -9.61 -8.09
C LEU A 272 3.90 -10.77 -8.12
N SER A 273 3.52 -11.92 -8.70
CA SER A 273 4.44 -13.05 -8.89
C SER A 273 5.68 -12.70 -9.74
N LYS A 274 5.59 -11.66 -10.58
CA LYS A 274 6.73 -11.21 -11.42
C LYS A 274 7.77 -10.43 -10.63
N PHE A 275 7.44 -9.96 -9.43
CA PHE A 275 8.34 -9.19 -8.58
C PHE A 275 9.02 -10.03 -7.51
N ILE A 276 8.79 -11.36 -7.45
CA ILE A 276 9.34 -12.23 -6.41
C ILE A 276 10.88 -12.23 -6.40
N SER A 277 11.53 -11.97 -7.53
CA SER A 277 13.00 -11.90 -7.60
C SER A 277 13.60 -10.61 -7.03
N ASP A 278 12.82 -9.55 -6.79
CA ASP A 278 13.26 -8.30 -6.17
C ASP A 278 12.80 -8.27 -4.71
N SER A 279 13.68 -8.71 -3.80
CA SER A 279 13.40 -8.78 -2.36
C SER A 279 12.96 -7.43 -1.78
N LYS A 280 13.54 -6.32 -2.23
CA LYS A 280 13.24 -4.97 -1.72
C LYS A 280 11.87 -4.49 -2.15
N LEU A 281 11.51 -4.74 -3.41
CA LEU A 281 10.17 -4.45 -3.89
C LEU A 281 9.14 -5.34 -3.19
N TRP A 282 9.46 -6.62 -2.99
CA TRP A 282 8.60 -7.53 -2.23
C TRP A 282 8.38 -7.05 -0.80
N LEU A 283 9.41 -6.58 -0.09
CA LEU A 283 9.29 -5.99 1.25
C LEU A 283 8.37 -4.77 1.29
N LEU A 284 8.46 -3.88 0.29
CA LEU A 284 7.53 -2.76 0.18
C LEU A 284 6.10 -3.26 -0.03
N LEU A 285 5.89 -4.23 -0.92
CA LEU A 285 4.57 -4.79 -1.23
C LEU A 285 3.96 -5.59 -0.06
N SER A 286 4.78 -6.27 0.75
CA SER A 286 4.35 -7.10 1.88
C SER A 286 3.74 -6.28 3.03
N ILE A 287 4.03 -4.98 3.08
CA ILE A 287 3.42 -4.04 4.02
C ILE A 287 2.62 -2.91 3.32
N HIS A 288 2.47 -2.99 2.01
CA HIS A 288 1.72 -2.01 1.24
C HIS A 288 0.21 -2.22 1.46
N PRO A 289 -0.57 -1.17 1.79
CA PRO A 289 -1.96 -1.39 2.13
C PRO A 289 -2.81 -2.08 1.03
N ALA A 290 -2.55 -1.76 -0.23
CA ALA A 290 -3.26 -2.37 -1.34
C ALA A 290 -2.80 -3.81 -1.68
N TYR A 291 -1.59 -4.22 -1.29
CA TYR A 291 -0.93 -5.42 -1.83
C TYR A 291 -0.52 -6.45 -0.78
N GLN A 292 -0.47 -6.07 0.49
CA GLN A 292 -0.02 -6.91 1.59
C GLN A 292 -0.64 -8.30 1.57
N ARG A 293 -1.98 -8.41 1.52
CA ARG A 293 -2.67 -9.71 1.56
C ARG A 293 -2.20 -10.65 0.44
N THR A 294 -2.09 -10.13 -0.78
CA THR A 294 -1.68 -10.91 -1.95
C THR A 294 -0.20 -11.23 -1.89
N ALA A 295 0.65 -10.28 -1.49
CA ALA A 295 2.09 -10.51 -1.34
C ALA A 295 2.40 -11.64 -0.35
N TRP A 296 1.69 -11.68 0.79
CA TRP A 296 1.83 -12.73 1.80
C TRP A 296 1.24 -14.09 1.39
N ALA A 297 0.32 -14.11 0.42
CA ALA A 297 -0.23 -15.34 -0.15
C ALA A 297 0.68 -15.97 -1.22
N LEU A 298 1.67 -15.21 -1.72
CA LEU A 298 2.64 -15.67 -2.71
C LEU A 298 3.88 -16.27 -2.04
N GLU A 299 4.68 -16.93 -2.88
CA GLU A 299 6.04 -17.36 -2.51
C GLU A 299 6.87 -16.14 -2.13
N ARG A 300 7.62 -16.26 -1.02
CA ARG A 300 8.51 -15.20 -0.52
C ARG A 300 9.90 -15.39 -1.14
N PRO A 301 10.56 -14.32 -1.59
CA PRO A 301 11.96 -14.39 -2.00
C PRO A 301 12.85 -14.93 -0.87
N GLU A 302 14.02 -15.43 -1.24
CA GLU A 302 15.09 -15.58 -0.27
C GLU A 302 15.49 -14.20 0.26
N LEU A 303 15.27 -13.97 1.55
CA LEU A 303 15.62 -12.73 2.23
C LEU A 303 16.91 -12.90 3.03
N SER A 304 17.77 -11.90 3.00
CA SER A 304 18.91 -11.78 3.91
C SER A 304 18.47 -11.62 5.37
N GLU A 305 19.36 -11.88 6.32
CA GLU A 305 19.07 -11.75 7.77
C GLU A 305 18.50 -10.36 8.13
N GLU A 306 19.08 -9.31 7.57
CA GLU A 306 18.62 -7.93 7.78
C GLU A 306 17.21 -7.71 7.19
N GLU A 307 16.93 -8.23 5.99
CA GLU A 307 15.61 -8.12 5.37
C GLU A 307 14.54 -8.86 6.18
N GLN A 308 14.85 -10.06 6.69
CA GLN A 308 13.95 -10.83 7.55
C GLN A 308 13.65 -10.08 8.86
N LEU A 309 14.66 -9.51 9.51
CA LEU A 309 14.49 -8.73 10.73
C LEU A 309 13.63 -7.48 10.52
N VAL A 310 13.89 -6.74 9.44
CA VAL A 310 13.14 -5.52 9.12
C VAL A 310 11.70 -5.83 8.76
N GLU A 311 11.44 -6.91 8.02
CA GLU A 311 10.08 -7.39 7.75
C GLU A 311 9.34 -7.73 9.05
N LEU A 312 9.99 -8.51 9.92
CA LEU A 312 9.43 -9.01 11.17
C LEU A 312 8.92 -7.87 12.06
N ILE A 313 9.75 -6.84 12.28
CA ILE A 313 9.40 -5.70 13.14
C ILE A 313 8.36 -4.77 12.49
N SER A 314 8.28 -4.71 11.17
CA SER A 314 7.43 -3.74 10.48
C SER A 314 6.00 -4.24 10.27
N PHE A 315 5.82 -5.56 10.20
CA PHE A 315 4.53 -6.16 9.86
C PHE A 315 3.39 -5.79 10.84
N PRO A 316 3.53 -5.91 12.17
CA PRO A 316 2.41 -5.60 13.08
C PRO A 316 1.94 -4.15 12.97
N GLN A 317 2.87 -3.22 12.73
CA GLN A 317 2.58 -1.80 12.54
C GLN A 317 1.91 -1.50 11.20
N SER A 318 2.00 -2.41 10.22
CA SER A 318 1.42 -2.27 8.89
C SER A 318 0.00 -2.83 8.75
N ASP A 319 -0.47 -3.65 9.69
CA ASP A 319 -1.85 -4.19 9.66
C ASP A 319 -2.88 -3.13 10.05
N ILE A 320 -3.09 -2.17 9.16
CA ILE A 320 -4.00 -1.02 9.32
C ILE A 320 -5.12 -1.02 8.27
N LEU A 321 -5.32 -2.14 7.59
CA LEU A 321 -6.30 -2.31 6.52
C LEU A 321 -7.74 -2.27 7.01
N GLN A 322 -8.70 -2.26 6.07
CA GLN A 322 -10.11 -2.42 6.44
C GLN A 322 -10.34 -3.80 7.09
N GLU A 323 -9.83 -4.86 6.47
CA GLU A 323 -9.87 -6.23 7.00
C GLU A 323 -8.58 -6.55 7.77
N ALA A 324 -8.69 -7.22 8.91
CA ALA A 324 -7.52 -7.70 9.67
C ALA A 324 -6.70 -8.69 8.84
N ALA A 325 -5.39 -8.79 9.11
CA ALA A 325 -4.55 -9.80 8.48
C ALA A 325 -5.17 -11.20 8.65
N PRO A 326 -5.28 -12.00 7.57
CA PRO A 326 -5.79 -13.36 7.66
C PRO A 326 -4.95 -14.21 8.61
N SER A 327 -5.58 -15.18 9.31
CA SER A 327 -4.86 -16.06 10.24
C SER A 327 -3.68 -16.80 9.61
N ALA A 328 -3.77 -17.15 8.30
CA ALA A 328 -2.66 -17.77 7.58
C ALA A 328 -1.42 -16.86 7.49
N VAL A 329 -1.62 -15.55 7.31
CA VAL A 329 -0.53 -14.55 7.28
C VAL A 329 0.08 -14.43 8.67
N LEU A 330 -0.74 -14.34 9.71
CA LEU A 330 -0.26 -14.24 11.10
C LEU A 330 0.50 -15.50 11.53
N ASN A 331 0.01 -16.69 11.17
CA ASN A 331 0.69 -17.94 11.49
C ASN A 331 2.06 -18.02 10.80
N ARG A 332 2.13 -17.65 9.52
CA ARG A 332 3.40 -17.55 8.79
C ARG A 332 4.36 -16.56 9.45
N TRP A 333 3.87 -15.38 9.84
CA TRP A 333 4.67 -14.38 10.55
C TRP A 333 5.21 -14.90 11.89
N VAL A 334 4.42 -15.70 12.63
CA VAL A 334 4.88 -16.38 13.85
C VAL A 334 5.94 -17.43 13.55
N GLU A 335 5.79 -18.22 12.49
CA GLU A 335 6.82 -19.17 12.05
C GLU A 335 8.11 -18.46 11.65
N ASP A 336 8.01 -17.36 10.90
CA ASP A 336 9.14 -16.52 10.52
C ASP A 336 9.84 -15.92 11.75
N THR A 337 9.08 -15.56 12.79
CA THR A 337 9.64 -15.11 14.07
C THR A 337 10.59 -16.16 14.65
N LYS A 338 10.18 -17.43 14.64
CA LYS A 338 11.00 -18.52 15.17
C LYS A 338 12.31 -18.67 14.40
N SER A 339 12.23 -18.66 13.07
CA SER A 339 13.40 -18.76 12.22
C SER A 339 14.37 -17.59 12.41
N VAL A 340 13.86 -16.37 12.64
CA VAL A 340 14.71 -15.19 12.88
C VAL A 340 15.44 -15.27 14.20
N VAL A 341 14.76 -15.72 15.26
CA VAL A 341 15.33 -15.82 16.60
C VAL A 341 16.47 -16.85 16.64
N GLU A 342 16.42 -17.92 15.83
CA GLU A 342 17.46 -18.95 15.78
C GLU A 342 18.86 -18.46 15.35
N PHE A 343 18.96 -17.33 14.62
CA PHE A 343 20.25 -16.81 14.16
C PHE A 343 20.71 -15.52 14.84
N VAL A 344 19.92 -14.97 15.78
CA VAL A 344 20.32 -13.81 16.59
C VAL A 344 20.91 -14.28 17.91
N ASP A 345 22.14 -13.86 18.22
CA ASP A 345 22.88 -14.29 19.42
C ASP A 345 22.19 -13.90 20.75
N ASP A 346 21.37 -12.85 20.75
CA ASP A 346 20.60 -12.35 21.90
C ASP A 346 19.09 -12.55 21.67
N ASP A 347 18.68 -13.80 21.74
CA ASP A 347 17.31 -14.25 21.49
C ASP A 347 16.32 -13.68 22.51
N GLU A 348 16.66 -13.68 23.80
CA GLU A 348 15.82 -13.11 24.85
C GLU A 348 15.54 -11.62 24.64
N GLU A 349 16.56 -10.82 24.29
CA GLU A 349 16.38 -9.38 24.02
C GLU A 349 15.51 -9.13 22.78
N LEU A 350 15.71 -9.90 21.71
CA LEU A 350 14.90 -9.82 20.50
C LEU A 350 13.43 -10.16 20.77
N ILE A 351 13.17 -11.25 21.48
CA ILE A 351 11.81 -11.67 21.84
C ILE A 351 11.13 -10.59 22.67
N ASN A 352 11.81 -10.02 23.66
CA ASN A 352 11.24 -8.95 24.49
C ASN A 352 10.83 -7.72 23.66
N GLU A 353 11.63 -7.34 22.67
CA GLU A 353 11.33 -6.22 21.79
C GLU A 353 10.20 -6.53 20.79
N ILE A 354 10.11 -7.76 20.29
CA ILE A 354 8.96 -8.22 19.49
C ILE A 354 7.67 -8.17 20.31
N LEU A 355 7.67 -8.72 21.54
CA LEU A 355 6.51 -8.71 22.43
C LEU A 355 6.07 -7.27 22.75
N LYS A 356 7.02 -6.37 23.01
CA LYS A 356 6.74 -4.94 23.21
C LYS A 356 6.10 -4.29 21.98
N LEU A 357 6.60 -4.59 20.79
CA LEU A 357 6.04 -4.08 19.54
C LEU A 357 4.60 -4.58 19.30
N ILE A 358 4.33 -5.86 19.61
CA ILE A 358 2.97 -6.41 19.55
C ILE A 358 2.06 -5.71 20.57
N MET A 359 2.51 -5.53 21.82
CA MET A 359 1.73 -4.82 22.85
C MET A 359 1.38 -3.39 22.45
N GLU A 360 2.33 -2.64 21.89
CA GLU A 360 2.08 -1.29 21.37
C GLU A 360 1.08 -1.30 20.21
N SER A 361 1.11 -2.33 19.36
CA SER A 361 0.16 -2.51 18.26
C SER A 361 -1.25 -2.83 18.78
N ILE A 362 -1.38 -3.70 19.78
CA ILE A 362 -2.66 -4.03 20.45
C ILE A 362 -3.30 -2.78 21.04
N GLU A 363 -2.56 -1.97 21.81
CA GLU A 363 -3.08 -0.73 22.40
C GLU A 363 -3.54 0.24 21.31
N SER A 364 -2.81 0.29 20.21
CA SER A 364 -3.20 1.08 19.03
C SER A 364 -4.50 0.60 18.42
N PHE A 365 -4.66 -0.71 18.25
CA PHE A 365 -5.89 -1.29 17.69
C PHE A 365 -7.10 -1.05 18.58
N LYS A 366 -6.93 -1.14 19.89
CA LYS A 366 -7.95 -0.79 20.87
C LYS A 366 -8.35 0.69 20.78
N GLN A 367 -7.36 1.59 20.74
CA GLN A 367 -7.60 3.03 20.64
C GLN A 367 -8.38 3.41 19.37
N TYR A 368 -8.12 2.73 18.25
CA TYR A 368 -8.77 3.01 16.96
C TYR A 368 -10.02 2.15 16.69
N GLY A 369 -10.42 1.28 17.61
CA GLY A 369 -11.63 0.47 17.46
C GLY A 369 -11.50 -0.69 16.46
N TYR A 370 -10.37 -1.39 16.46
CA TYR A 370 -10.12 -2.58 15.63
C TYR A 370 -10.14 -3.89 16.46
N PRO A 371 -11.32 -4.35 16.93
CA PRO A 371 -11.42 -5.46 17.89
C PRO A 371 -10.90 -6.79 17.35
N GLN A 372 -11.08 -7.08 16.06
CA GLN A 372 -10.58 -8.33 15.47
C GLN A 372 -9.04 -8.36 15.46
N ARG A 373 -8.39 -7.22 15.23
CA ARG A 373 -6.92 -7.11 15.28
C ARG A 373 -6.41 -7.23 16.70
N GLU A 374 -7.06 -6.53 17.64
CA GLU A 374 -6.77 -6.67 19.07
C GLU A 374 -6.81 -8.15 19.47
N LYS A 375 -7.88 -8.87 19.13
CA LYS A 375 -8.00 -10.31 19.42
C LYS A 375 -6.91 -11.15 18.75
N ASN A 376 -6.65 -10.91 17.46
CA ASN A 376 -5.65 -11.65 16.70
C ASN A 376 -4.23 -11.47 17.25
N TYR A 377 -3.82 -10.22 17.50
CA TYR A 377 -2.49 -9.93 18.04
C TYR A 377 -2.34 -10.30 19.51
N SER A 378 -3.41 -10.25 20.32
CA SER A 378 -3.37 -10.80 21.69
C SER A 378 -3.12 -12.30 21.70
N ARG A 379 -3.72 -13.06 20.77
CA ARG A 379 -3.44 -14.50 20.61
C ARG A 379 -1.99 -14.75 20.17
N VAL A 380 -1.50 -13.97 19.20
CA VAL A 380 -0.11 -14.05 18.73
C VAL A 380 0.88 -13.71 19.86
N LEU A 381 0.58 -12.70 20.67
CA LEU A 381 1.37 -12.31 21.84
C LEU A 381 1.53 -13.47 22.83
N VAL A 382 0.42 -14.14 23.18
CA VAL A 382 0.42 -15.33 24.05
C VAL A 382 1.21 -16.46 23.41
N GLN A 383 0.98 -16.75 22.14
CA GLN A 383 1.66 -17.84 21.43
C GLN A 383 3.19 -17.67 21.43
N ILE A 384 3.70 -16.46 21.19
CA ILE A 384 5.15 -16.19 21.23
C ILE A 384 5.66 -16.24 22.66
N ALA A 385 4.94 -15.67 23.63
CA ALA A 385 5.37 -15.69 25.03
C ALA A 385 5.45 -17.11 25.59
N ASP A 386 4.48 -17.97 25.27
CA ASP A 386 4.45 -19.37 25.69
C ASP A 386 5.59 -20.18 25.04
N GLU A 387 5.88 -19.95 23.76
CA GLU A 387 6.97 -20.64 23.05
C GLU A 387 8.35 -20.36 23.68
N TYR A 388 8.57 -19.14 24.19
CA TYR A 388 9.85 -18.69 24.73
C TYR A 388 9.86 -18.55 26.26
N ASP A 389 8.86 -19.10 26.96
CA ASP A 389 8.73 -19.07 28.44
C ASP A 389 8.82 -17.66 29.06
N VAL A 390 8.28 -16.65 28.36
CA VAL A 390 8.29 -15.26 28.81
C VAL A 390 7.00 -14.94 29.58
N ASN A 391 7.14 -14.54 30.85
CA ASN A 391 6.01 -14.14 31.67
C ASN A 391 5.48 -12.76 31.26
N ILE A 392 4.36 -12.74 30.52
CA ILE A 392 3.64 -11.51 30.17
C ILE A 392 2.34 -11.36 30.95
N ILE A 393 1.98 -10.12 31.29
CA ILE A 393 0.64 -9.79 31.81
C ILE A 393 -0.23 -9.47 30.60
N VAL A 394 -0.98 -10.48 30.13
CA VAL A 394 -1.89 -10.32 28.99
C VAL A 394 -3.01 -9.33 29.37
N PRO A 395 -3.28 -8.29 28.57
CA PRO A 395 -4.49 -7.50 28.75
C PRO A 395 -5.69 -8.43 28.59
N GLU A 396 -6.50 -8.54 29.66
CA GLU A 396 -7.60 -9.49 29.84
C GLU A 396 -8.46 -9.61 28.57
N VAL A 397 -8.16 -10.62 27.74
CA VAL A 397 -9.07 -11.07 26.69
C VAL A 397 -10.22 -11.70 27.44
N LYS A 398 -11.38 -11.02 27.48
CA LYS A 398 -12.61 -11.67 27.94
C LYS A 398 -12.95 -12.75 26.93
N ASP A 399 -12.41 -13.93 27.17
CA ASP A 399 -12.84 -15.16 26.53
C ASP A 399 -14.29 -15.40 26.95
N GLU A 400 -15.23 -15.03 26.09
CA GLU A 400 -16.50 -15.74 26.03
C GLU A 400 -16.19 -17.15 25.51
N VAL A 401 -15.87 -18.00 26.48
CA VAL A 401 -15.86 -19.46 26.50
C VAL A 401 -16.38 -20.11 25.21
N SER A 402 -15.52 -20.85 24.52
CA SER A 402 -15.96 -22.07 23.84
C SER A 402 -14.89 -23.15 23.98
N ALA A 403 -15.34 -24.26 24.55
CA ALA A 403 -14.58 -25.40 25.02
C ALA A 403 -13.57 -25.98 24.00
N GLU A 404 -12.46 -26.49 24.54
CA GLU A 404 -11.62 -27.50 23.91
C GLU A 404 -12.48 -28.63 23.32
N PRO A 405 -12.27 -29.03 22.06
CA PRO A 405 -12.62 -30.37 21.63
C PRO A 405 -11.39 -31.28 21.80
N ASP A 406 -11.59 -32.29 22.64
CA ASP A 406 -10.76 -33.46 22.83
C ASP A 406 -10.24 -34.03 21.49
N LEU A 407 -8.93 -34.27 21.42
CA LEU A 407 -8.26 -34.93 20.30
C LEU A 407 -8.44 -36.45 20.40
N GLU A 408 -9.23 -37.04 19.51
CA GLU A 408 -8.93 -38.37 18.96
C GLU A 408 -9.16 -38.40 17.43
N PRO A 409 -8.30 -39.11 16.67
CA PRO A 409 -8.17 -38.92 15.23
C PRO A 409 -9.12 -39.83 14.45
N ALA A 410 -9.85 -39.27 13.47
CA ALA A 410 -10.50 -40.05 12.43
C ALA A 410 -10.38 -39.37 11.07
N SER A 411 -9.79 -40.16 10.15
CA SER A 411 -9.59 -39.98 8.72
C SER A 411 -10.54 -39.05 7.96
N THR A 412 -9.92 -38.26 7.09
CA THR A 412 -10.25 -37.99 5.68
C THR A 412 -11.66 -38.42 5.21
N GLU A 413 -12.54 -37.45 4.98
CA GLU A 413 -13.31 -37.28 3.73
C GLU A 413 -14.12 -35.96 3.73
N LEU A 414 -14.44 -35.49 2.52
CA LEU A 414 -14.95 -34.16 2.15
C LEU A 414 -16.33 -33.76 2.72
N SER A 415 -16.51 -32.42 2.79
CA SER A 415 -17.76 -31.64 2.74
C SER A 415 -18.70 -31.66 3.95
N THR A 416 -18.80 -30.53 4.65
CA THR A 416 -20.05 -30.12 5.32
C THR A 416 -20.30 -28.62 5.17
N SER A 417 -21.29 -28.31 4.35
CA SER A 417 -22.12 -27.11 4.39
C SER A 417 -22.64 -26.85 5.80
N SER A 418 -22.53 -25.60 6.27
CA SER A 418 -23.36 -25.10 7.37
C SER A 418 -24.85 -25.32 7.01
N PRO A 419 -25.71 -25.68 7.97
CA PRO A 419 -27.13 -25.84 7.68
C PRO A 419 -27.72 -24.48 7.28
N ASP A 420 -28.14 -24.34 6.02
CA ASP A 420 -28.89 -23.19 5.52
C ASP A 420 -30.14 -22.99 6.38
N LEU A 421 -30.23 -21.86 7.10
CA LEU A 421 -31.45 -21.52 7.82
C LEU A 421 -32.57 -21.30 6.81
N THR A 422 -33.77 -21.77 7.14
CA THR A 422 -34.94 -21.47 6.30
C THR A 422 -35.30 -19.99 6.42
N PRO A 423 -35.93 -19.38 5.40
CA PRO A 423 -36.38 -17.98 5.47
C PRO A 423 -37.22 -17.66 6.74
N ASP A 424 -38.07 -18.60 7.17
CA ASP A 424 -38.86 -18.47 8.41
C ASP A 424 -37.99 -18.48 9.68
N GLN A 425 -36.91 -19.26 9.69
CA GLN A 425 -35.95 -19.30 10.81
C GLN A 425 -35.14 -18.00 10.89
N VAL A 426 -34.68 -17.48 9.75
CA VAL A 426 -33.99 -16.18 9.67
C VAL A 426 -34.89 -15.06 10.19
N LYS A 427 -36.15 -15.02 9.74
CA LYS A 427 -37.14 -14.02 10.20
C LYS A 427 -37.42 -14.13 11.70
N ALA A 428 -37.59 -15.34 12.23
CA ALA A 428 -37.82 -15.57 13.65
C ALA A 428 -36.60 -15.19 14.52
N GLN A 429 -35.39 -15.51 14.08
CA GLN A 429 -34.16 -15.13 14.76
C GLN A 429 -33.93 -13.63 14.73
N ALA A 430 -34.11 -12.97 13.57
CA ALA A 430 -34.02 -11.52 13.46
C ALA A 430 -34.97 -10.82 14.43
N TYR A 431 -36.23 -11.28 14.50
CA TYR A 431 -37.20 -10.73 15.45
C TYR A 431 -36.77 -10.89 16.91
N GLN A 432 -36.24 -12.07 17.27
CA GLN A 432 -35.76 -12.38 18.61
C GLN A 432 -34.55 -11.50 18.99
N ILE A 433 -33.54 -11.43 18.12
CA ILE A 433 -32.34 -10.63 18.30
C ILE A 433 -32.72 -9.16 18.52
N LEU A 434 -33.50 -8.56 17.62
CA LEU A 434 -33.93 -7.17 17.74
C LEU A 434 -34.67 -6.91 19.05
N ARG A 435 -35.57 -7.81 19.46
CA ARG A 435 -36.32 -7.68 20.72
C ARG A 435 -35.40 -7.77 21.94
N ASP A 436 -34.43 -8.68 21.93
CA ASP A 436 -33.50 -8.88 23.05
C ASP A 436 -32.56 -7.67 23.22
N PHE A 437 -32.30 -6.93 22.13
CA PHE A 437 -31.59 -5.66 22.12
C PHE A 437 -32.48 -4.43 22.34
N GLY A 438 -33.74 -4.62 22.73
CA GLY A 438 -34.63 -3.53 23.14
C GLY A 438 -35.31 -2.75 22.01
N ALA A 439 -35.38 -3.32 20.81
CA ALA A 439 -36.11 -2.74 19.70
C ALA A 439 -37.62 -2.59 19.99
N LEU A 440 -38.21 -1.48 19.53
CA LEU A 440 -39.65 -1.30 19.49
C LEU A 440 -40.16 -1.51 18.06
N PHE A 441 -41.16 -2.39 17.94
CA PHE A 441 -41.81 -2.71 16.67
C PHE A 441 -43.07 -1.85 16.48
N THR A 442 -43.18 -1.19 15.33
CA THR A 442 -44.34 -0.38 14.93
C THR A 442 -45.30 -1.21 14.06
N VAL A 443 -46.47 -0.64 13.72
CA VAL A 443 -47.40 -1.25 12.75
C VAL A 443 -46.83 -1.32 11.33
N ASN A 444 -45.78 -0.55 11.03
CA ASN A 444 -45.13 -0.52 9.72
C ASN A 444 -43.86 -1.37 9.66
N THR A 445 -43.40 -1.90 10.80
CA THR A 445 -42.17 -2.69 10.86
C THR A 445 -42.27 -3.94 9.98
N SER A 446 -41.26 -4.14 9.14
CA SER A 446 -41.13 -5.31 8.27
C SER A 446 -39.74 -5.94 8.45
N ILE A 447 -39.71 -7.27 8.48
CA ILE A 447 -38.48 -8.07 8.53
C ILE A 447 -38.61 -9.13 7.45
N GLU A 448 -37.81 -9.03 6.40
CA GLU A 448 -37.85 -9.94 5.26
C GLU A 448 -36.48 -10.63 5.06
N PRO A 449 -36.44 -11.97 5.01
CA PRO A 449 -35.20 -12.70 4.77
C PRO A 449 -34.70 -12.47 3.34
N VAL A 450 -33.44 -12.04 3.20
CA VAL A 450 -32.78 -11.78 1.91
C VAL A 450 -31.83 -12.91 1.51
N SER A 451 -31.27 -13.63 2.50
CA SER A 451 -30.45 -14.82 2.29
C SER A 451 -30.69 -15.86 3.39
N SER A 452 -29.93 -16.97 3.38
CA SER A 452 -29.97 -17.98 4.46
C SER A 452 -29.43 -17.47 5.80
N GLU A 453 -28.84 -16.26 5.87
CA GLU A 453 -28.27 -15.72 7.11
C GLU A 453 -28.64 -14.25 7.34
N THR A 454 -29.29 -13.57 6.40
CA THR A 454 -29.55 -12.13 6.47
C THR A 454 -31.03 -11.79 6.32
N ALA A 455 -31.49 -10.82 7.11
CA ALA A 455 -32.82 -10.22 7.03
C ALA A 455 -32.72 -8.72 6.80
N GLU A 456 -33.48 -8.18 5.87
CA GLU A 456 -33.72 -6.76 5.73
C GLU A 456 -34.75 -6.33 6.76
N VAL A 457 -34.43 -5.29 7.52
CA VAL A 457 -35.20 -4.79 8.65
C VAL A 457 -35.59 -3.35 8.35
N ASN A 458 -36.90 -3.09 8.33
CA ASN A 458 -37.47 -1.78 7.99
C ASN A 458 -38.35 -1.26 9.12
N ASP A 459 -38.29 0.06 9.38
CA ASP A 459 -39.12 0.76 10.36
C ASP A 459 -39.04 0.20 11.79
N VAL A 460 -37.84 -0.20 12.24
CA VAL A 460 -37.58 -0.58 13.65
C VAL A 460 -37.06 0.61 14.44
N ILE A 461 -37.57 0.81 15.66
CA ILE A 461 -37.16 1.92 16.52
C ILE A 461 -36.18 1.44 17.58
N PHE A 462 -35.00 2.07 17.58
CA PHE A 462 -34.06 2.11 18.71
C PHE A 462 -33.99 3.56 19.19
N GLY A 463 -34.17 3.82 20.49
CA GLY A 463 -34.25 5.19 21.00
C GLY A 463 -35.49 5.96 20.51
N ASN A 464 -35.29 7.03 19.73
CA ASN A 464 -36.35 7.97 19.33
C ASN A 464 -36.69 7.99 17.83
N GLU A 465 -35.96 7.26 16.98
CA GLU A 465 -36.13 7.30 15.52
C GLU A 465 -36.28 5.89 14.93
N ALA A 466 -37.08 5.77 13.86
CA ALA A 466 -37.19 4.55 13.07
C ALA A 466 -36.01 4.44 12.08
N ARG A 467 -35.50 3.23 11.87
CA ARG A 467 -34.33 2.95 11.04
C ARG A 467 -34.55 1.72 10.17
N ASN A 468 -33.86 1.73 9.03
CA ASN A 468 -33.78 0.63 8.06
C ASN A 468 -32.34 0.13 7.99
N PHE A 469 -32.14 -1.18 7.96
CA PHE A 469 -30.83 -1.82 7.91
C PHE A 469 -30.94 -3.31 7.56
N THR A 470 -29.82 -3.94 7.21
CA THR A 470 -29.71 -5.39 7.04
C THR A 470 -29.12 -6.01 8.30
N LEU A 471 -29.71 -7.10 8.81
CA LEU A 471 -29.24 -7.84 9.97
C LEU A 471 -28.76 -9.23 9.55
N ASN A 472 -27.51 -9.59 9.84
CA ASN A 472 -27.03 -10.96 9.80
C ASN A 472 -27.38 -11.66 11.13
N VAL A 473 -28.24 -12.67 11.08
CA VAL A 473 -28.76 -13.36 12.28
C VAL A 473 -27.80 -14.37 12.88
N VAL A 474 -26.76 -14.77 12.14
CA VAL A 474 -25.72 -15.69 12.62
C VAL A 474 -24.64 -14.92 13.38
N ASN A 475 -24.21 -13.78 12.84
CA ASN A 475 -23.12 -12.97 13.38
C ASN A 475 -23.59 -11.82 14.29
N ASN A 476 -24.90 -11.56 14.37
CA ASN A 476 -25.50 -10.41 15.07
C ASN A 476 -24.93 -9.06 14.57
N GLU A 477 -24.71 -8.95 13.26
CA GLU A 477 -24.15 -7.76 12.63
C GLU A 477 -25.22 -6.99 11.85
N VAL A 478 -25.17 -5.67 11.95
CA VAL A 478 -26.03 -4.72 11.25
C VAL A 478 -25.22 -4.04 10.15
N SER A 479 -25.66 -4.15 8.90
CA SER A 479 -25.08 -3.49 7.72
C SER A 479 -26.13 -2.63 7.01
N ASP A 480 -25.70 -1.87 6.00
CA ASP A 480 -26.58 -1.07 5.14
C ASP A 480 -27.53 -0.12 5.89
N VAL A 481 -27.05 0.42 7.01
CA VAL A 481 -27.85 1.33 7.84
C VAL A 481 -28.15 2.62 7.07
N GLU A 482 -29.44 2.92 6.89
CA GLU A 482 -29.88 4.16 6.27
C GLU A 482 -29.92 5.30 7.31
N TYR A 483 -29.09 6.32 7.10
CA TYR A 483 -29.00 7.50 7.96
C TYR A 483 -28.84 8.78 7.13
N GLN A 484 -29.79 9.71 7.25
CA GLN A 484 -29.79 11.00 6.54
C GLN A 484 -29.61 10.87 5.01
N ASP A 485 -30.41 10.01 4.37
CA ASP A 485 -30.38 9.72 2.93
C ASP A 485 -29.04 9.14 2.43
N LYS A 486 -28.25 8.53 3.31
CA LYS A 486 -27.00 7.82 3.00
C LYS A 486 -26.99 6.44 3.65
N ILE A 487 -26.47 5.46 2.91
CA ILE A 487 -26.18 4.13 3.43
C ILE A 487 -24.78 4.16 4.05
N LEU A 488 -24.68 3.79 5.33
CA LEU A 488 -23.39 3.70 6.00
C LEU A 488 -22.60 2.50 5.46
N PRO A 489 -21.31 2.67 5.12
CA PRO A 489 -20.54 1.64 4.39
C PRO A 489 -19.95 0.54 5.28
N TYR A 490 -20.28 0.48 6.58
CA TYR A 490 -19.65 -0.42 7.55
C TYR A 490 -20.70 -1.27 8.26
N SER A 491 -20.38 -2.55 8.48
CA SER A 491 -21.14 -3.43 9.37
C SER A 491 -20.73 -3.19 10.82
N LEU A 492 -21.70 -3.19 11.73
CA LEU A 492 -21.52 -3.00 13.17
C LEU A 492 -22.13 -4.18 13.92
N GLY A 493 -21.53 -4.61 15.03
CA GLY A 493 -22.24 -5.49 15.98
C GLY A 493 -23.54 -4.81 16.46
N ILE A 494 -24.63 -5.58 16.61
CA ILE A 494 -25.94 -5.02 16.98
C ILE A 494 -25.89 -4.30 18.34
N ASP A 495 -25.05 -4.74 19.27
CA ASP A 495 -24.80 -4.09 20.56
C ASP A 495 -24.24 -2.66 20.36
N LYS A 496 -23.27 -2.50 19.46
CA LYS A 496 -22.67 -1.23 19.09
C LYS A 496 -23.59 -0.34 18.28
N TYR A 497 -24.39 -0.94 17.41
CA TYR A 497 -25.44 -0.24 16.69
C TYR A 497 -26.46 0.36 17.67
N VAL A 498 -26.93 -0.42 18.66
CA VAL A 498 -27.88 0.06 19.68
C VAL A 498 -27.28 1.17 20.53
N GLU A 499 -26.01 1.03 20.95
CA GLU A 499 -25.27 2.07 21.68
C GLU A 499 -25.16 3.37 20.86
N TRP A 500 -24.90 3.26 19.56
CA TRP A 500 -24.80 4.40 18.65
C TRP A 500 -26.13 5.11 18.44
N VAL A 501 -27.24 4.37 18.22
CA VAL A 501 -28.56 4.97 17.98
C VAL A 501 -29.23 5.49 19.26
N SER A 502 -28.84 4.98 20.43
CA SER A 502 -29.39 5.40 21.72
C SER A 502 -28.72 6.65 22.31
N ASN A 503 -27.60 7.09 21.75
CA ASN A 503 -26.90 8.35 22.09
C ASN A 503 -27.35 9.48 21.16
#